data_AF-A0A0F7LQ04-F1
#
_entry.id   AF-A0A0F7LQ04-F1
#
_cell.length_a   1.000
_cell.length_b   1.000
_cell.length_c   1.000
_cell.angle_alpha   90.00
_cell.angle_beta   90.00
_cell.angle_gamma   90.00
#
_symmetry.space_group_name_H-M   'P 1'
#
loop_
_entity.id
_entity.type
_entity.pdbx_description
1 polymer ?
#
loop_
_entity_poly.entity_id
_entity_poly.type
_entity_poly.pdbx_seq_one_letter_code
_entity_poly.pdbx_strand_id
1 'polypeptide(L)'
;MNKIIAYIFTTLVCISNIAVYAMPVPTLVPVAAVWTATPGQTLRDVTQAWASKSGYEVVWDASYDFPIRAGLRFDGTFIQAMTGLFNAYAMAHRPFTVDIYQEQRLVHVQAQG
;
A
#
# COMPACT_ATOMS: atom_id res chain seq x y z
N MET A 1 27.72 49.03 -43.54
CA MET A 1 26.24 48.94 -43.58
C MET A 1 25.84 47.91 -42.52
N ASN A 2 25.18 48.17 -41.38
CA ASN A 2 24.37 49.29 -40.92
C ASN A 2 24.52 49.40 -39.39
N LYS A 3 24.73 50.63 -38.90
CA LYS A 3 24.60 51.04 -37.49
C LYS A 3 23.13 50.98 -37.08
N ILE A 4 22.81 50.84 -35.78
CA ILE A 4 21.66 51.42 -35.03
C ILE A 4 21.50 50.63 -33.71
N ILE A 5 21.94 51.13 -32.54
CA ILE A 5 21.35 52.11 -31.60
C ILE A 5 20.95 51.38 -30.30
N ALA A 6 21.47 51.92 -29.21
CA ALA A 6 21.19 51.59 -27.82
C ALA A 6 19.72 51.84 -27.44
N TYR A 7 19.21 51.12 -26.44
CA TYR A 7 18.45 51.76 -25.36
C TYR A 7 18.50 50.92 -24.09
N ILE A 8 18.98 51.57 -23.05
CA ILE A 8 19.07 51.11 -21.67
C ILE A 8 17.65 51.23 -21.10
N PHE A 9 17.08 50.14 -20.59
CA PHE A 9 15.95 50.24 -19.67
C PHE A 9 16.34 49.54 -18.37
N THR A 10 17.02 50.34 -17.55
CA THR A 10 17.12 50.09 -16.12
C THR A 10 15.72 50.23 -15.54
N THR A 11 15.03 49.12 -15.32
CA THR A 11 13.91 49.08 -14.38
C THR A 11 14.37 48.29 -13.16
N LEU A 12 14.71 49.02 -12.11
CA LEU A 12 14.83 48.50 -10.77
C LEU A 12 13.44 47.99 -10.35
N VAL A 13 13.22 46.68 -10.44
CA VAL A 13 12.04 46.05 -9.84
C VAL A 13 12.31 46.01 -8.34
N CYS A 14 11.64 46.88 -7.59
CA CYS A 14 11.52 46.73 -6.15
C CYS A 14 10.68 45.47 -5.90
N ILE A 15 11.35 44.32 -5.79
CA ILE A 15 10.71 43.08 -5.35
C ILE A 15 10.37 43.31 -3.88
N SER A 16 9.10 43.64 -3.62
CA SER A 16 8.54 43.63 -2.28
C SER A 16 8.83 42.25 -1.69
N ASN A 17 9.52 42.21 -0.56
CA ASN A 17 9.70 41.00 0.22
C ASN A 17 8.31 40.52 0.68
N ILE A 18 7.70 39.60 -0.08
CA ILE A 18 6.58 38.84 0.42
C ILE A 18 7.19 37.81 1.35
N ALA A 19 7.18 38.10 2.65
CA ALA A 19 7.39 37.07 3.66
C ALA A 19 6.23 36.07 3.51
N VAL A 20 6.48 35.00 2.75
CA VAL A 20 5.58 33.85 2.65
C VAL A 20 5.61 33.19 4.02
N TYR A 21 4.65 33.56 4.87
CA TYR A 21 4.34 32.76 6.06
C TYR A 21 3.78 31.43 5.55
N ALA A 22 4.67 30.46 5.36
CA ALA A 22 4.29 29.08 5.13
C ALA A 22 3.59 28.60 6.41
N MET A 23 2.25 28.64 6.40
CA MET A 23 1.47 27.85 7.34
C MET A 23 1.97 26.41 7.26
N PRO A 24 2.23 25.74 8.40
CA PRO A 24 2.67 24.36 8.38
C PRO A 24 1.62 23.56 7.63
N VAL A 25 1.98 23.04 6.46
CA VAL A 25 1.13 22.10 5.74
C VAL A 25 0.89 20.96 6.73
N PRO A 26 -0.36 20.68 7.13
CA PRO A 26 -0.62 19.54 7.99
C PRO A 26 -0.10 18.32 7.26
N THR A 27 0.98 17.74 7.77
CA THR A 27 1.49 16.47 7.29
C THR A 27 0.37 15.47 7.55
N LEU A 28 -0.31 15.01 6.49
CA LEU A 28 -1.24 13.90 6.59
C LEU A 28 -0.40 12.71 7.04
N VAL A 29 -0.33 12.47 8.35
CA VAL A 29 0.27 11.25 8.89
C VAL A 29 -0.58 10.12 8.29
N PRO A 30 0.00 9.23 7.48
CA PRO A 30 -0.79 8.16 6.89
C PRO A 30 -1.39 7.36 8.05
N VAL A 31 -2.72 7.39 8.19
CA VAL A 31 -3.41 6.52 9.14
C VAL A 31 -3.03 5.10 8.76
N ALA A 32 -2.45 4.36 9.71
CA ALA A 32 -2.13 2.96 9.48
C ALA A 32 -3.41 2.23 9.07
N ALA A 33 -3.37 1.57 7.91
CA ALA A 33 -4.53 0.84 7.43
C ALA A 33 -4.86 -0.31 8.39
N VAL A 34 -6.15 -0.48 8.64
CA VAL A 34 -6.68 -1.56 9.45
C VAL A 34 -7.22 -2.65 8.53
N TRP A 35 -6.85 -3.89 8.83
CA TRP A 35 -7.20 -5.09 8.07
C TRP A 35 -7.90 -6.07 9.01
N THR A 36 -9.11 -6.48 8.65
CA THR A 36 -9.95 -7.35 9.49
C THR A 36 -10.47 -8.54 8.70
N ALA A 37 -10.40 -9.72 9.32
CA ALA A 37 -11.01 -10.95 8.85
C ALA A 37 -12.13 -11.31 9.83
N THR A 38 -13.34 -11.52 9.32
CA THR A 38 -14.51 -11.82 10.15
C THR A 38 -14.81 -13.32 10.16
N PRO A 39 -15.31 -13.88 11.28
CA PRO A 39 -15.78 -15.25 11.30
C PRO A 39 -16.79 -15.54 10.19
N GLY A 40 -16.69 -16.73 9.59
CA GLY A 40 -17.55 -17.15 8.48
C GLY A 40 -16.98 -16.88 7.09
N GLN A 41 -15.91 -16.07 6.98
CA GLN A 41 -15.10 -15.99 5.76
C GLN A 41 -14.14 -17.18 5.66
N THR A 42 -13.62 -17.44 4.46
CA THR A 42 -12.46 -18.30 4.27
C THR A 42 -11.17 -17.49 4.19
N LEU A 43 -10.02 -18.15 4.35
CA LEU A 43 -8.72 -17.52 4.19
C LEU A 43 -8.56 -16.98 2.77
N ARG A 44 -9.00 -17.73 1.76
CA ARG A 44 -9.02 -17.28 0.37
C ARG A 44 -9.86 -16.01 0.17
N ASP A 45 -11.07 -15.95 0.74
CA ASP A 45 -11.94 -14.77 0.62
C ASP A 45 -11.27 -13.52 1.19
N VAL A 46 -10.67 -13.65 2.37
CA VAL A 46 -9.95 -12.55 3.04
C VAL A 46 -8.75 -12.12 2.22
N THR A 47 -7.94 -13.07 1.75
CA THR A 47 -6.77 -12.79 0.91
C THR A 47 -7.17 -12.05 -0.37
N GLN A 48 -8.21 -12.51 -1.06
CA GLN A 48 -8.72 -11.87 -2.28
C GLN A 48 -9.27 -10.46 -2.00
N ALA A 49 -10.04 -10.29 -0.94
CA ALA A 49 -10.61 -8.99 -0.58
C ALA A 49 -9.52 -7.97 -0.22
N TRP A 50 -8.52 -8.37 0.55
CA TRP A 50 -7.42 -7.48 0.93
C TRP A 50 -6.51 -7.17 -0.25
N ALA A 51 -6.20 -8.17 -1.09
CA ALA A 51 -5.41 -7.97 -2.29
C ALA A 51 -6.10 -7.00 -3.25
N SER A 52 -7.39 -7.19 -3.53
CA SER A 52 -8.19 -6.28 -4.34
C SER A 52 -8.17 -4.85 -3.81
N LYS A 53 -8.36 -4.67 -2.49
CA LYS A 53 -8.28 -3.36 -1.82
C LYS A 53 -6.90 -2.69 -1.97
N SER A 54 -5.83 -3.46 -2.16
CA SER A 54 -4.46 -2.98 -2.34
C SER A 54 -3.96 -2.98 -3.78
N GLY A 55 -4.82 -3.34 -4.75
CA GLY A 55 -4.43 -3.43 -6.15
C GLY A 55 -3.49 -4.60 -6.45
N TYR A 56 -3.57 -5.68 -5.67
CA TYR A 56 -2.89 -6.95 -5.92
C TYR A 56 -3.86 -7.99 -6.52
N GLU A 57 -3.32 -8.82 -7.41
CA GLU A 57 -3.95 -10.05 -7.87
C GLU A 57 -3.58 -11.22 -6.96
N VAL A 58 -4.44 -12.25 -6.95
CA VAL A 58 -4.22 -13.47 -6.15
C VAL A 58 -4.29 -14.68 -7.07
N VAL A 59 -3.21 -15.46 -7.07
CA VAL A 59 -3.20 -16.82 -7.61
C VAL A 59 -3.27 -17.79 -6.44
N TRP A 60 -4.34 -18.58 -6.41
CA TRP A 60 -4.56 -19.57 -5.36
C TRP A 60 -4.45 -20.98 -5.94
N ASP A 61 -3.31 -21.61 -5.73
CA ASP A 61 -2.98 -22.94 -6.25
C ASP A 61 -3.14 -24.06 -5.21
N ALA A 62 -3.61 -23.74 -4.00
CA ALA A 62 -3.92 -24.76 -3.02
C ALA A 62 -5.31 -25.38 -3.26
N SER A 63 -5.39 -26.71 -3.18
CA SER A 63 -6.63 -27.49 -3.35
C SER A 63 -7.60 -27.40 -2.16
N TYR A 64 -7.19 -26.73 -1.08
CA TYR A 64 -7.97 -26.57 0.14
C TYR A 64 -7.89 -25.14 0.65
N ASP A 65 -8.69 -24.86 1.67
CA ASP A 65 -8.84 -23.55 2.29
C ASP A 65 -9.14 -23.71 3.79
N PHE A 66 -8.94 -22.64 4.57
CA PHE A 66 -9.26 -22.61 5.99
C PHE A 66 -10.40 -21.63 6.30
N PRO A 67 -11.36 -22.02 7.13
CA PRO A 67 -12.34 -21.08 7.65
C PRO A 67 -11.68 -20.14 8.67
N ILE A 68 -12.04 -18.86 8.61
CA ILE A 68 -11.83 -17.92 9.71
C ILE A 68 -12.84 -18.27 10.81
N ARG A 69 -12.36 -18.88 11.90
CA ARG A 69 -13.21 -19.26 13.05
C ARG A 69 -13.33 -18.17 14.11
N ALA A 70 -12.31 -17.34 14.22
CA ALA A 70 -12.25 -16.20 15.14
C ALA A 70 -11.83 -14.96 14.37
N GLY A 71 -12.34 -13.79 14.78
CA GLY A 71 -12.01 -12.54 14.13
C GLY A 71 -10.51 -12.24 14.28
N LEU A 72 -9.88 -11.82 13.19
CA LEU A 72 -8.48 -11.38 13.17
C LEU A 72 -8.41 -9.91 12.80
N ARG A 73 -7.46 -9.20 13.40
CA ARG A 73 -7.19 -7.80 13.13
C ARG A 73 -5.70 -7.58 13.02
N PHE A 74 -5.28 -6.87 11.98
CA PHE A 74 -3.91 -6.44 11.76
C PHE A 74 -3.89 -4.97 11.38
N ASP A 75 -2.86 -4.26 11.85
CA ASP A 75 -2.62 -2.87 11.53
C ASP A 75 -1.35 -2.75 10.68
N GLY A 76 -1.30 -1.76 9.80
CA GLY A 76 -0.13 -1.45 8.98
C GLY A 76 -0.35 -1.64 7.48
N THR A 77 0.73 -1.97 6.77
CA THR A 77 0.69 -2.16 5.31
C THR A 77 -0.02 -3.45 4.93
N PHE A 78 -0.49 -3.52 3.68
CA PHE A 78 -1.05 -4.75 3.10
C PHE A 78 -0.13 -5.96 3.29
N ILE A 79 1.18 -5.80 3.03
CA ILE A 79 2.16 -6.88 3.17
C ILE A 79 2.24 -7.35 4.62
N GLN A 80 2.34 -6.42 5.57
CA GLN A 80 2.38 -6.77 7.01
C GLN A 80 1.11 -7.50 7.45
N ALA A 81 -0.06 -7.03 7.01
CA ALA A 81 -1.33 -7.69 7.31
C ALA A 81 -1.42 -9.08 6.67
N MET A 82 -1.02 -9.25 5.41
CA MET A 82 -1.01 -10.53 4.73
C MET A 82 -0.06 -11.53 5.39
N THR A 83 1.15 -11.10 5.74
CA THR A 83 2.10 -11.91 6.52
C THR A 83 1.50 -12.31 7.87
N GLY A 84 0.88 -11.38 8.60
CA GLY A 84 0.22 -11.66 9.87
C GLY A 84 -0.91 -12.68 9.73
N LEU A 85 -1.73 -12.55 8.68
CA LEU A 85 -2.82 -13.46 8.38
C LEU A 85 -2.34 -14.90 8.19
N PHE A 86 -1.34 -15.13 7.33
CA PHE A 86 -0.83 -16.49 7.09
C PHE A 86 0.00 -17.04 8.26
N ASN A 87 0.71 -16.18 9.00
CA ASN A 87 1.40 -16.61 10.22
C ASN A 87 0.44 -17.14 11.30
N ALA A 88 -0.78 -16.63 11.37
CA ALA A 88 -1.81 -17.16 12.28
C ALA A 88 -2.17 -18.63 11.97
N TYR A 89 -1.84 -19.13 10.77
CA TYR A 89 -2.08 -20.50 10.32
C TYR A 89 -0.79 -21.31 10.11
N ALA A 90 0.39 -20.77 10.47
CA ALA A 90 1.67 -21.44 10.25
C ALA A 90 1.82 -22.78 11.02
N MET A 91 1.11 -22.94 12.14
CA MET A 91 1.07 -24.18 12.92
C MET A 91 -0.18 -25.04 12.66
N ALA A 92 -0.97 -24.71 11.64
CA ALA A 92 -2.09 -25.55 11.24
C ALA A 92 -1.59 -26.90 10.69
N HIS A 93 -2.48 -27.90 10.67
CA HIS A 93 -2.11 -29.24 10.22
C HIS A 93 -1.60 -29.29 8.76
N ARG A 94 -2.06 -28.34 7.92
CA ARG A 94 -1.66 -28.19 6.52
C ARG A 94 -1.38 -26.71 6.20
N PRO A 95 -0.22 -26.16 6.55
CA PRO A 95 0.08 -24.74 6.35
C PRO A 95 0.16 -24.39 4.85
N PHE A 96 0.23 -23.09 4.56
CA PHE A 96 0.42 -22.55 3.21
C PHE A 96 1.81 -21.93 3.08
N THR A 97 2.39 -22.04 1.88
CA THR A 97 3.49 -21.20 1.43
C THR A 97 2.92 -20.02 0.66
N VAL A 98 3.40 -18.82 0.97
CA VAL A 98 2.89 -17.57 0.37
C VAL A 98 4.04 -16.71 -0.10
N ASP A 99 4.01 -16.41 -1.39
CA ASP A 99 4.94 -15.49 -2.05
C ASP A 99 4.21 -14.21 -2.45
N ILE A 100 4.81 -13.06 -2.14
CA ILE A 100 4.23 -11.76 -2.50
C ILE A 100 5.21 -11.01 -3.41
N TYR A 101 4.88 -10.98 -4.71
CA TYR A 101 5.65 -10.28 -5.73
C TYR A 101 5.21 -8.82 -5.81
N GLN A 102 5.95 -7.93 -5.16
CA GLN A 102 5.57 -6.52 -5.04
C GLN A 102 5.53 -5.79 -6.39
N GLU A 103 6.52 -5.99 -7.25
CA GLU A 103 6.60 -5.39 -8.60
C GLU A 103 5.37 -5.74 -9.45
N GLN A 104 5.01 -7.02 -9.46
CA GLN A 104 3.89 -7.55 -10.25
C GLN A 104 2.54 -7.34 -9.59
N ARG A 105 2.52 -6.87 -8.33
CA ARG A 105 1.33 -6.81 -7.50
C ARG A 105 0.60 -8.17 -7.46
N LEU A 106 1.34 -9.24 -7.20
CA LEU A 106 0.83 -10.61 -7.21
C LEU A 106 1.06 -11.30 -5.86
N VAL A 107 0.03 -11.94 -5.33
CA VAL A 107 0.13 -12.87 -4.21
C VAL A 107 -0.09 -14.28 -4.73
N HIS A 108 0.88 -15.17 -4.54
CA HIS A 108 0.77 -16.58 -4.88
C HIS A 108 0.67 -17.42 -3.61
N VAL A 109 -0.40 -18.21 -3.51
CA VAL A 109 -0.67 -19.07 -2.36
C VAL A 109 -0.68 -20.52 -2.81
N GLN A 110 0.11 -21.35 -2.15
CA GLN A 110 0.29 -22.76 -2.46
C GLN A 110 0.28 -23.60 -1.19
N ALA A 111 -0.12 -24.86 -1.32
CA ALA A 111 -0.05 -25.81 -0.20
C ALA A 111 1.41 -26.03 0.19
N GLN A 112 1.72 -25.99 1.48
CA GLN A 112 3.05 -26.35 1.95
C GLN A 112 3.21 -27.87 1.83
N GLY A 113 4.16 -28.30 1.00
CA GLY A 113 4.50 -29.71 0.75
C GLY A 113 5.14 -30.40 1.92
#